data_AF-A0A7S2AUI0-F1
#
_entry.id   AF-A0A7S2AUI0-F1
#
_cell.length_a   1.000
_cell.length_b   1.000
_cell.length_c   1.000
_cell.angle_alpha   90.00
_cell.angle_beta   90.00
_cell.angle_gamma   90.00
#
_symmetry.space_group_name_H-M   'P 1'
#
loop_
_entity.id
_entity.type
_entity.pdbx_description
1 polymer ?
#
loop_
_entity_poly.entity_id
_entity_poly.type
_entity_poly.pdbx_seq_one_letter_code
_entity_poly.pdbx_strand_id
1 'polypeptide(L)'
;QWVALGVLVAGVGMVQTSNLDEGAEGSEAKNNSVEGFLAVIAACCSSGLAGVYFEMVLKGKNTSLWVRNVQMSVTGVALGWLPVWRDRALIAECGSFFCGYNSVVWMVVLLQAAGGILVALVVKYADNILKGFATSLSIIVSCVCSYFLFNFVVNLRFVVGAFFVLYAVFLYSSSSAPTTKHIKHMAKISHTEGSDHHEGDMPDQQVNRKQAAGRPGD
;
A
#
# COMPACT_ATOMS: atom_id res chain seq x y z
N GLN A 1 12.79 11.86 -2.23
CA GLN A 1 11.48 11.20 -2.46
C GLN A 1 10.69 11.81 -3.62
N TRP A 2 10.39 13.13 -3.64
CA TRP A 2 9.63 13.77 -4.73
C TRP A 2 10.26 13.64 -6.12
N VAL A 3 11.60 13.75 -6.21
CA VAL A 3 12.33 13.53 -7.47
C VAL A 3 12.17 12.07 -7.95
N ALA A 4 12.25 11.09 -7.05
CA ALA A 4 12.01 9.68 -7.41
C ALA A 4 10.60 9.47 -7.98
N LEU A 5 9.59 10.13 -7.39
CA LEU A 5 8.21 10.06 -7.87
C LEU A 5 8.09 10.63 -9.29
N GLY A 6 8.72 11.78 -9.56
CA GLY A 6 8.74 12.37 -10.91
C GLY A 6 9.41 11.45 -11.94
N VAL A 7 10.54 10.85 -11.58
CA VAL A 7 11.26 9.89 -12.44
C VAL A 7 10.43 8.62 -12.68
N LEU A 8 9.70 8.14 -11.66
CA LEU A 8 8.80 6.99 -11.78
C LEU A 8 7.69 7.27 -12.79
N VAL A 9 7.03 8.44 -12.69
CA VAL A 9 5.95 8.84 -13.61
C VAL A 9 6.47 8.95 -15.04
N ALA A 10 7.64 9.56 -15.25
CA ALA A 10 8.27 9.66 -16.56
C ALA A 10 8.59 8.26 -17.14
N GLY A 11 9.17 7.37 -16.33
CA GLY A 11 9.50 5.99 -16.74
C GLY A 11 8.26 5.19 -17.12
N VAL A 12 7.21 5.22 -16.30
CA VAL A 12 5.93 4.54 -16.61
C VAL A 12 5.30 5.14 -17.87
N GLY A 13 5.29 6.47 -18.02
CA GLY A 13 4.78 7.12 -19.23
C GLY A 13 5.47 6.64 -20.50
N MET A 14 6.81 6.54 -20.49
CA MET A 14 7.57 6.01 -21.63
C MET A 14 7.22 4.55 -21.94
N VAL A 15 7.17 3.68 -20.91
CA VAL A 15 6.80 2.26 -21.09
C VAL A 15 5.40 2.13 -21.69
N GLN A 16 4.43 2.91 -21.19
CA GLN A 16 3.05 2.83 -21.69
C GLN A 16 2.96 3.33 -23.13
N THR A 17 3.67 4.41 -23.49
CA THR A 17 3.68 4.90 -24.89
C THR A 17 4.29 3.91 -25.86
N SER A 18 5.32 3.15 -25.46
CA SER A 18 5.88 2.10 -26.32
C SER A 18 4.92 0.94 -26.57
N ASN A 19 4.04 0.62 -25.60
CA ASN A 19 3.04 -0.44 -25.79
C ASN A 19 1.88 0.01 -26.69
N LEU A 20 1.60 1.30 -26.78
CA LEU A 20 0.54 1.84 -27.64
C LEU A 20 0.91 1.78 -29.13
N ASP A 21 2.18 2.01 -29.47
CA ASP A 21 2.68 1.98 -30.86
C ASP A 21 2.52 0.59 -31.51
N GLU A 22 2.54 -0.50 -30.74
CA GLU A 22 2.40 -1.88 -31.25
C GLU A 22 0.94 -2.35 -31.38
N GLY A 23 -0.03 -1.63 -30.79
CA GLY A 23 -1.45 -2.00 -30.78
C GLY A 23 -2.38 -1.10 -31.59
N ALA A 24 -1.84 -0.11 -32.31
CA ALA A 24 -2.61 0.98 -32.93
C ALA A 24 -3.19 0.67 -34.32
N GLU A 25 -3.41 -0.59 -34.68
CA GLU A 25 -4.20 -0.94 -35.87
C GLU A 25 -5.68 -1.15 -35.51
N GLY A 26 -6.47 -0.08 -35.65
CA GLY A 26 -7.92 -0.18 -35.86
C GLY A 26 -8.80 0.12 -34.65
N SER A 27 -9.12 1.40 -34.43
CA SER A 27 -10.42 1.77 -33.86
C SER A 27 -10.77 3.24 -34.13
N GLU A 28 -11.55 3.50 -35.19
CA GLU A 28 -12.34 4.73 -35.32
C GLU A 28 -13.55 4.65 -34.37
N ALA A 29 -13.31 4.81 -33.07
CA ALA A 29 -14.38 5.09 -32.12
C ALA A 29 -14.41 6.59 -31.86
N LYS A 30 -15.57 7.21 -32.04
CA LYS A 30 -15.84 8.63 -31.70
C LYS A 30 -15.73 8.82 -30.19
N ASN A 31 -14.50 8.95 -29.71
CA ASN A 31 -14.18 9.09 -28.30
C ASN A 31 -14.12 10.57 -27.93
N ASN A 32 -14.92 10.98 -26.95
CA ASN A 32 -14.79 12.29 -26.32
C ASN A 32 -13.50 12.28 -25.49
N SER A 33 -12.37 12.70 -26.07
CA SER A 33 -11.07 12.70 -25.37
C SER A 33 -11.10 13.45 -24.04
N VAL A 34 -11.96 14.48 -23.92
CA VAL A 34 -12.18 15.24 -22.67
C VAL A 34 -12.85 14.39 -21.59
N GLU A 35 -13.83 13.55 -21.97
CA GLU A 35 -14.53 12.67 -21.03
C GLU A 35 -13.60 11.56 -20.52
N GLY A 36 -12.79 10.98 -21.41
CA GLY A 36 -11.73 10.03 -21.02
C GLY A 36 -10.70 10.66 -20.08
N PHE A 37 -10.26 11.89 -20.37
CA PHE A 37 -9.31 12.60 -19.50
C PHE A 37 -9.89 12.90 -18.11
N LEU A 38 -11.14 13.39 -18.04
CA LEU A 38 -11.84 13.61 -16.77
C LEU A 38 -12.04 12.32 -15.97
N ALA A 39 -12.39 11.23 -16.65
CA ALA A 39 -12.54 9.91 -16.03
C ALA A 39 -11.23 9.42 -15.42
N VAL A 40 -10.10 9.61 -16.11
CA VAL A 40 -8.76 9.25 -15.58
C VAL A 40 -8.41 10.09 -14.35
N ILE A 41 -8.64 11.41 -14.37
CA ILE A 41 -8.39 12.26 -13.19
C ILE A 41 -9.24 11.79 -12.00
N ALA A 42 -10.53 11.56 -12.21
CA ALA A 42 -11.43 11.09 -11.17
C ALA A 42 -10.98 9.72 -10.61
N ALA A 43 -10.56 8.81 -11.50
CA ALA A 43 -10.03 7.50 -11.12
C ALA A 43 -8.72 7.61 -10.32
N CYS A 44 -7.77 8.46 -10.74
CA CYS A 44 -6.51 8.67 -10.04
C CYS A 44 -6.72 9.26 -8.63
N CYS A 45 -7.57 10.29 -8.51
CA CYS A 45 -7.91 10.89 -7.22
C CYS A 45 -8.61 9.89 -6.30
N SER A 46 -9.60 9.15 -6.83
CA SER A 46 -10.33 8.13 -6.07
C SER A 46 -9.40 7.00 -5.62
N SER A 47 -8.51 6.51 -6.48
CA SER A 47 -7.56 5.46 -6.16
C SER A 47 -6.58 5.88 -5.06
N GLY A 48 -6.04 7.11 -5.13
CA GLY A 48 -5.15 7.64 -4.10
C GLY A 48 -5.84 7.78 -2.74
N LEU A 49 -7.04 8.35 -2.71
CA LEU A 49 -7.84 8.50 -1.49
C LEU A 49 -8.27 7.14 -0.91
N ALA A 50 -8.72 6.21 -1.76
CA ALA A 50 -9.12 4.88 -1.34
C ALA A 50 -7.94 4.09 -0.75
N GLY A 51 -6.74 4.21 -1.32
CA GLY A 51 -5.54 3.57 -0.78
C GLY A 51 -5.17 4.09 0.61
N VAL A 52 -5.18 5.41 0.80
CA VAL A 52 -4.91 6.03 2.11
C VAL A 52 -6.00 5.67 3.13
N TYR A 53 -7.27 5.71 2.73
CA TYR A 53 -8.38 5.30 3.58
C TYR A 53 -8.30 3.82 3.97
N PHE A 54 -7.95 2.96 3.01
CA PHE A 54 -7.75 1.52 3.25
C PHE A 54 -6.62 1.29 4.27
N GLU A 55 -5.51 2.01 4.13
CA GLU A 55 -4.42 1.98 5.09
C GLU A 55 -4.85 2.47 6.48
N MET A 56 -5.57 3.59 6.56
CA MET A 56 -6.11 4.12 7.81
C MET A 56 -7.08 3.14 8.49
N VAL A 57 -7.99 2.54 7.72
CA VAL A 57 -8.94 1.55 8.23
C VAL A 57 -8.21 0.31 8.72
N LEU A 58 -7.22 -0.21 7.98
CA LEU A 58 -6.48 -1.40 8.42
C LEU A 58 -5.59 -1.15 9.64
N LYS A 59 -5.04 0.06 9.79
CA LYS A 59 -4.16 0.42 10.90
C LYS A 59 -4.88 1.03 12.12
N GLY A 60 -6.14 1.44 11.99
CA GLY A 60 -6.79 2.39 12.92
C GLY A 60 -7.48 1.89 14.20
N LYS A 61 -7.63 0.57 14.46
CA LYS A 61 -8.20 -0.01 15.72
C LYS A 61 -7.82 -1.50 15.86
N ASN A 62 -7.96 -2.09 17.05
CA ASN A 62 -7.73 -3.52 17.37
C ASN A 62 -8.75 -4.51 16.76
N THR A 63 -9.33 -4.20 15.60
CA THR A 63 -10.26 -5.09 14.90
C THR A 63 -9.50 -6.05 13.98
N SER A 64 -9.97 -7.29 13.86
CA SER A 64 -9.39 -8.29 12.94
C SER A 64 -9.41 -7.80 11.47
N LEU A 65 -8.32 -8.06 10.74
CA LEU A 65 -8.18 -7.70 9.32
C LEU A 65 -9.28 -8.34 8.49
N TRP A 66 -9.62 -9.59 8.80
CA TRP A 66 -10.64 -10.35 8.09
C TRP A 66 -12.01 -9.69 8.20
N VAL A 67 -12.35 -9.14 9.37
CA VAL A 67 -13.62 -8.44 9.57
C VAL A 67 -13.68 -7.16 8.74
N ARG A 68 -12.60 -6.38 8.71
CA ARG A 68 -12.51 -5.17 7.86
C ARG A 68 -12.56 -5.49 6.38
N ASN A 69 -11.87 -6.56 5.96
CA ASN A 69 -11.88 -7.00 4.57
C ASN A 69 -13.26 -7.48 4.15
N VAL A 70 -13.97 -8.24 5.00
CA VAL A 70 -15.36 -8.65 4.74
C VAL A 70 -16.28 -7.43 4.68
N GLN A 71 -16.17 -6.48 5.60
CA GLN A 71 -16.98 -5.25 5.57
C GLN A 71 -16.78 -4.47 4.26
N MET A 72 -15.54 -4.27 3.82
CA MET A 72 -15.26 -3.60 2.56
C MET A 72 -15.74 -4.40 1.35
N SER A 73 -15.59 -5.72 1.36
CA SER A 73 -16.08 -6.60 0.29
C SER A 73 -17.61 -6.59 0.19
N VAL A 74 -18.33 -6.59 1.32
CA VAL A 74 -19.80 -6.51 1.31
C VAL A 74 -20.27 -5.18 0.71
N THR A 75 -19.65 -4.06 1.12
CA THR A 75 -19.95 -2.76 0.50
C THR A 75 -19.55 -2.73 -0.98
N GLY A 76 -18.43 -3.35 -1.35
CA GLY A 76 -17.97 -3.46 -2.74
C GLY A 76 -18.93 -4.27 -3.61
N VAL A 77 -19.48 -5.38 -3.11
CA VAL A 77 -20.49 -6.18 -3.80
C VAL A 77 -21.78 -5.36 -4.00
N ALA A 78 -22.22 -4.61 -2.98
CA ALA A 78 -23.39 -3.75 -3.09
C ALA A 78 -23.20 -2.68 -4.18
N LEU A 79 -22.03 -2.02 -4.22
CA LEU A 79 -21.71 -1.04 -5.27
C LEU A 79 -21.49 -1.69 -6.64
N GLY A 80 -20.97 -2.91 -6.69
CA GLY A 80 -20.80 -3.70 -7.91
C GLY A 80 -22.12 -4.05 -8.60
N TRP A 81 -23.25 -3.94 -7.91
CA TRP A 81 -24.57 -4.09 -8.52
C TRP A 81 -24.98 -2.90 -9.40
N LEU A 82 -24.39 -1.72 -9.20
CA LEU A 82 -24.69 -0.51 -9.98
C LEU A 82 -24.41 -0.68 -11.49
N PRO A 83 -23.22 -1.14 -11.93
CA PRO A 83 -22.97 -1.40 -13.36
C PRO A 83 -23.86 -2.53 -13.89
N VAL A 84 -24.14 -3.57 -13.11
CA VAL A 84 -25.07 -4.66 -13.50
C VAL A 84 -26.47 -4.11 -13.75
N TRP A 85 -26.94 -3.17 -12.92
CA TRP A 85 -28.25 -2.53 -13.10
C TRP A 85 -28.30 -1.57 -14.30
N ARG A 86 -27.17 -0.89 -14.59
CA ARG A 86 -27.01 -0.04 -15.78
C ARG A 86 -27.11 -0.88 -17.06
N ASP A 87 -26.44 -2.02 -17.10
CA ASP A 87 -26.32 -2.86 -18.30
C ASP A 87 -27.34 -4.02 -18.33
N ARG A 88 -28.40 -3.95 -17.51
CA ARG A 88 -29.41 -5.01 -17.35
C ARG A 88 -30.07 -5.46 -18.66
N ALA A 89 -30.24 -4.54 -19.61
CA ALA A 89 -30.87 -4.83 -20.90
C ALA A 89 -29.98 -5.75 -21.74
N LEU A 90 -28.68 -5.48 -21.79
CA LEU A 90 -27.69 -6.32 -22.48
C LEU A 90 -27.58 -7.70 -21.84
N ILE A 91 -27.63 -7.76 -20.50
CA ILE A 91 -27.60 -9.04 -19.76
C ILE A 91 -28.86 -9.86 -20.05
N ALA A 92 -30.03 -9.21 -20.16
CA ALA A 92 -31.29 -9.86 -20.48
C ALA A 92 -31.29 -10.43 -21.91
N GLU A 93 -30.69 -9.71 -22.88
CA GLU A 93 -30.55 -10.18 -24.26
C GLU A 93 -29.64 -11.41 -24.39
N CYS A 94 -28.58 -11.52 -23.59
CA CYS A 94 -27.72 -12.71 -23.54
C CYS A 94 -28.37 -13.90 -22.79
N GLY A 95 -29.53 -13.69 -22.17
CA GLY A 95 -30.33 -14.73 -21.52
C GLY A 95 -29.92 -15.11 -20.09
N SER A 96 -28.73 -14.69 -19.61
CA SER A 96 -28.26 -14.93 -18.23
C SER A 96 -27.05 -14.07 -17.87
N PHE A 97 -26.84 -13.81 -16.56
CA PHE A 97 -25.69 -13.05 -16.05
C PHE A 97 -24.33 -13.67 -16.41
N PHE A 98 -24.26 -15.01 -16.44
CA PHE A 98 -23.03 -15.75 -16.74
C PHE A 98 -22.84 -16.06 -18.23
N CYS A 99 -23.62 -15.42 -19.10
CA CYS A 99 -23.48 -15.59 -20.54
C CYS A 99 -22.07 -15.15 -20.98
N GLY A 100 -21.34 -16.04 -21.66
CA GLY A 100 -19.96 -15.77 -22.10
C GLY A 100 -18.86 -15.99 -21.06
N TYR A 101 -19.18 -16.45 -19.84
CA TYR A 101 -18.16 -16.83 -18.86
C TYR A 101 -17.42 -18.10 -19.31
N ASN A 102 -16.14 -17.96 -19.65
CA ASN A 102 -15.26 -19.08 -19.95
C ASN A 102 -14.31 -19.39 -18.77
N SER A 103 -13.47 -20.43 -18.92
CA SER A 103 -12.50 -20.80 -17.89
C SER A 103 -11.47 -19.69 -17.59
N VAL A 104 -11.12 -18.87 -18.59
CA VAL A 104 -10.20 -17.74 -18.43
C VAL A 104 -10.83 -16.65 -17.57
N VAL A 105 -12.12 -16.34 -17.74
CA VAL A 105 -12.84 -15.37 -16.90
C VAL A 105 -12.82 -15.82 -15.44
N TRP A 106 -13.10 -17.11 -15.17
CA TRP A 106 -12.99 -17.66 -13.82
C TRP A 106 -11.57 -17.57 -13.25
N MET A 107 -10.54 -17.82 -14.06
CA MET A 107 -9.15 -17.65 -13.64
C MET A 107 -8.86 -16.18 -13.27
N VAL A 108 -9.32 -15.22 -14.07
CA VAL A 108 -9.14 -13.78 -13.81
C VAL A 108 -9.89 -13.37 -12.53
N VAL A 109 -11.10 -13.87 -12.30
CA VAL A 109 -11.87 -13.59 -11.07
C VAL A 109 -11.13 -14.11 -9.83
N LEU A 110 -10.62 -15.35 -9.88
CA LEU A 110 -9.86 -15.93 -8.77
C LEU A 110 -8.54 -15.19 -8.54
N LEU A 111 -7.84 -14.82 -9.61
CA LEU A 111 -6.60 -14.05 -9.54
C LEU A 111 -6.85 -12.66 -8.91
N GLN A 112 -7.93 -11.99 -9.31
CA GLN A 112 -8.29 -10.68 -8.78
C GLN A 112 -8.67 -10.76 -7.29
N ALA A 113 -9.42 -11.79 -6.89
CA ALA A 113 -9.75 -12.04 -5.50
C ALA A 113 -8.50 -12.30 -4.64
N ALA A 114 -7.59 -13.16 -5.12
CA ALA A 114 -6.31 -13.43 -4.45
C ALA A 114 -5.44 -12.16 -4.36
N GLY A 115 -5.40 -11.36 -5.43
CA GLY A 115 -4.69 -10.07 -5.46
C GLY A 115 -5.19 -9.09 -4.41
N GLY A 116 -6.51 -8.97 -4.24
CA GLY A 116 -7.11 -8.11 -3.20
C GLY A 116 -6.70 -8.53 -1.77
N ILE A 117 -6.71 -9.83 -1.48
CA ILE A 117 -6.26 -10.37 -0.19
C ILE A 117 -4.75 -10.11 0.00
N LEU A 118 -3.93 -10.32 -1.03
CA LEU A 118 -2.49 -10.07 -0.98
C LEU A 118 -2.18 -8.60 -0.69
N VAL A 119 -2.88 -7.67 -1.34
CA VAL A 119 -2.74 -6.23 -1.07
C VAL A 119 -3.09 -5.91 0.39
N ALA A 120 -4.17 -6.47 0.93
CA ALA A 120 -4.54 -6.30 2.32
C ALA A 120 -3.45 -6.80 3.29
N LEU A 121 -2.86 -7.96 2.99
CA LEU A 121 -1.75 -8.52 3.76
C LEU A 121 -0.49 -7.65 3.66
N VAL A 122 -0.12 -7.19 2.46
CA VAL A 122 1.06 -6.34 2.27
C VAL A 122 0.92 -5.01 3.02
N VAL A 123 -0.27 -4.42 3.04
CA VAL A 123 -0.51 -3.15 3.76
C VAL A 123 -0.39 -3.34 5.28
N LYS A 124 -0.79 -4.50 5.80
CA LYS A 124 -0.72 -4.80 7.23
C LYS A 124 0.66 -5.25 7.70
N TYR A 125 1.34 -6.07 6.91
CA TYR A 125 2.53 -6.82 7.36
C TYR A 125 3.84 -6.36 6.71
N ALA A 126 3.82 -5.56 5.64
CA ALA A 126 5.05 -5.09 5.02
C ALA A 126 5.51 -3.74 5.59
N ASP A 127 6.74 -3.73 6.09
CA ASP A 127 7.47 -2.49 6.33
C ASP A 127 7.82 -1.81 5.00
N ASN A 128 8.01 -0.49 5.03
CA ASN A 128 8.31 0.30 3.83
C ASN A 128 9.56 -0.20 3.05
N ILE A 129 10.49 -0.87 3.72
CA ILE A 129 11.67 -1.50 3.08
C ILE A 129 11.26 -2.75 2.29
N LEU A 130 10.50 -3.66 2.90
CA LEU A 130 10.07 -4.89 2.25
C LEU A 130 9.14 -4.61 1.06
N LYS A 131 8.31 -3.56 1.17
CA LYS A 131 7.48 -3.07 0.08
C LYS A 131 8.32 -2.60 -1.12
N GLY A 132 9.39 -1.83 -0.87
CA GLY A 132 10.31 -1.37 -1.94
C GLY A 132 11.05 -2.52 -2.64
N PHE A 133 11.49 -3.53 -1.88
CA PHE A 133 12.11 -4.73 -2.45
C PHE A 133 11.11 -5.56 -3.26
N ALA A 134 9.89 -5.77 -2.75
CA ALA A 134 8.85 -6.53 -3.44
C ALA A 134 8.46 -5.87 -4.78
N THR A 135 8.31 -4.54 -4.79
CA THR A 135 8.03 -3.80 -6.03
C THR A 135 9.18 -3.94 -7.04
N SER A 136 10.43 -3.80 -6.60
CA SER A 136 11.60 -3.95 -7.49
C SER A 136 11.68 -5.35 -8.10
N LEU A 137 11.53 -6.39 -7.29
CA LEU A 137 11.56 -7.77 -7.74
C LEU A 137 10.40 -8.07 -8.69
N SER A 138 9.20 -7.56 -8.39
CA SER A 138 8.03 -7.71 -9.26
C SER A 138 8.28 -7.10 -10.64
N ILE A 139 8.91 -5.92 -10.74
CA ILE A 139 9.22 -5.30 -12.04
C ILE A 139 10.18 -6.18 -12.85
N ILE A 140 11.24 -6.69 -12.24
CA ILE A 140 12.23 -7.54 -12.92
C ILE A 140 11.58 -8.84 -13.40
N VAL A 141 10.83 -9.51 -12.53
CA VAL A 141 10.13 -10.76 -12.88
C VAL A 141 9.11 -10.50 -13.99
N SER A 142 8.33 -9.42 -13.92
CA SER A 142 7.39 -9.05 -14.98
C SER A 142 8.08 -8.80 -16.32
N CYS A 143 9.26 -8.17 -16.33
CA CYS A 143 10.02 -7.95 -17.58
C CYS A 143 10.51 -9.28 -18.18
N VAL A 144 11.09 -10.17 -17.35
CA VAL A 144 11.56 -11.49 -17.79
C VAL A 144 10.39 -12.33 -18.30
N CYS A 145 9.30 -12.37 -17.55
CA CYS A 145 8.09 -13.09 -17.93
C CYS A 145 7.49 -12.54 -19.23
N SER A 146 7.50 -11.21 -19.42
CA SER A 146 6.97 -10.58 -20.62
C SER A 146 7.76 -10.98 -21.88
N TYR A 147 9.08 -11.08 -21.78
CA TYR A 147 9.93 -11.55 -22.87
C TYR A 147 9.62 -13.00 -23.27
N PHE A 148 9.50 -13.90 -22.29
CA PHE A 148 9.28 -15.33 -22.56
C PHE A 148 7.85 -15.68 -22.97
N LEU A 149 6.83 -15.05 -22.37
CA LEU A 149 5.42 -15.40 -22.61
C LEU A 149 4.83 -14.72 -23.84
N PHE A 150 5.21 -13.47 -24.12
CA PHE A 150 4.58 -12.69 -25.21
C PHE A 150 5.41 -12.64 -26.50
N ASN A 151 6.59 -13.28 -26.55
CA ASN A 151 7.56 -13.16 -27.65
C ASN A 151 7.76 -11.70 -28.10
N PHE A 152 7.64 -10.78 -27.14
CA PHE A 152 7.56 -9.36 -27.38
C PHE A 152 8.95 -8.84 -27.77
N VAL A 153 9.05 -8.12 -28.89
CA VAL A 153 10.30 -7.53 -29.32
C VAL A 153 10.58 -6.35 -28.41
N VAL A 154 11.41 -6.58 -27.39
CA VAL A 154 11.79 -5.59 -26.40
C VAL A 154 12.37 -4.35 -27.10
N ASN A 155 11.54 -3.32 -27.23
CA ASN A 155 11.90 -2.09 -27.93
C ASN A 155 12.82 -1.24 -27.04
N LEU A 156 13.75 -0.49 -27.64
CA LEU A 156 14.70 0.37 -26.92
C LEU A 156 13.99 1.34 -25.96
N ARG A 157 12.82 1.87 -26.36
CA ARG A 157 12.01 2.77 -25.54
C ARG A 157 11.47 2.08 -24.28
N PHE A 158 11.08 0.82 -24.39
CA PHE A 158 10.63 0.00 -23.26
C PHE A 158 11.78 -0.25 -22.27
N VAL A 159 12.98 -0.59 -22.76
CA VAL A 159 14.15 -0.83 -21.90
C VAL A 159 14.56 0.44 -21.15
N VAL A 160 14.61 1.57 -21.84
CA VAL A 160 14.96 2.86 -21.23
C VAL A 160 13.91 3.25 -20.18
N GLY A 161 12.63 3.08 -20.47
CA GLY A 161 11.54 3.31 -19.52
C GLY A 161 11.63 2.38 -18.30
N ALA A 162 11.88 1.08 -18.49
CA ALA A 162 12.06 0.11 -17.43
C ALA A 162 13.27 0.44 -16.53
N PHE A 163 14.38 0.91 -17.11
CA PHE A 163 15.54 1.38 -16.36
C PHE A 163 15.20 2.60 -15.49
N PHE A 164 14.45 3.57 -16.04
CA PHE A 164 13.98 4.74 -15.28
C PHE A 164 13.09 4.34 -14.10
N VAL A 165 12.20 3.36 -14.28
CA VAL A 165 11.36 2.82 -13.21
C VAL A 165 12.22 2.14 -12.13
N LEU A 166 13.18 1.29 -12.50
CA LEU A 166 14.09 0.65 -11.56
C LEU A 166 14.94 1.68 -10.79
N TYR A 167 15.46 2.69 -11.49
CA TYR A 167 16.24 3.77 -10.88
C TYR A 167 15.40 4.59 -9.91
N ALA A 168 14.15 4.91 -10.26
CA ALA A 168 13.23 5.62 -9.38
C ALA A 168 12.95 4.83 -8.09
N VAL A 169 12.70 3.52 -8.21
CA VAL A 169 12.47 2.66 -7.04
C VAL A 169 13.72 2.57 -6.17
N PHE A 170 14.91 2.47 -6.76
CA PHE A 170 16.18 2.49 -6.03
C PHE A 170 16.39 3.82 -5.28
N LEU A 171 16.14 4.95 -5.94
CA LEU A 171 16.28 6.29 -5.35
C LEU A 171 15.26 6.49 -4.22
N TYR A 172 14.03 6.01 -4.39
CA TYR A 172 12.99 6.06 -3.36
C TYR A 172 13.32 5.17 -2.16
N SER A 173 13.81 3.95 -2.39
CA SER A 173 14.22 3.01 -1.34
C SER A 173 15.40 3.56 -0.53
N SER A 174 16.42 4.10 -1.22
CA SER A 174 17.61 4.68 -0.58
C SER A 174 17.27 5.94 0.22
N SER A 175 16.31 6.75 -0.27
CA SER A 175 15.83 7.94 0.43
C SER A 175 14.85 7.65 1.57
N SER A 176 14.28 6.43 1.62
CA SER A 176 13.35 5.99 2.68
C SER A 176 14.05 5.23 3.82
N ALA A 177 15.36 5.02 3.72
CA ALA A 177 16.22 4.76 4.88
C ALA A 177 16.76 6.11 5.40
N PRO A 178 16.59 6.56 6.67
CA PRO A 178 16.09 5.88 7.87
C PRO A 178 15.16 6.73 8.79
N THR A 179 13.87 6.38 8.94
CA THR A 179 13.04 6.87 10.08
C THR A 179 13.32 6.08 11.37
N THR A 180 14.56 5.65 11.59
CA THR A 180 15.03 5.11 12.89
C THR A 180 15.83 6.15 13.66
N LYS A 181 16.27 7.25 13.02
CA LYS A 181 17.03 8.31 13.72
C LYS A 181 16.16 9.14 14.66
N HIS A 182 14.89 9.37 14.34
CA HIS A 182 14.02 10.20 15.18
C HIS A 182 13.52 9.47 16.45
N ILE A 183 13.36 8.14 16.38
CA ILE A 183 12.93 7.32 17.54
C ILE A 183 14.09 7.09 18.51
N LYS A 184 15.33 6.90 18.02
CA LYS A 184 16.51 6.76 18.91
C LYS A 184 16.85 8.04 19.65
N HIS A 185 16.57 9.22 19.08
CA HIS A 185 16.80 10.50 19.76
C HIS A 185 15.75 10.74 20.86
N MET A 186 14.48 10.42 20.62
CA MET A 186 13.42 10.52 21.64
C MET A 186 13.58 9.49 22.78
N ALA A 187 14.02 8.27 22.48
CA ALA A 187 14.32 7.25 23.50
C ALA A 187 15.60 7.57 24.31
N LYS A 188 16.53 8.36 23.74
CA LYS A 188 17.71 8.81 24.46
C LYS A 188 17.40 9.98 25.39
N ILE A 189 16.51 10.88 24.99
CA ILE A 189 16.05 11.99 25.86
C ILE A 189 15.23 11.45 27.04
N SER A 190 14.35 10.46 26.81
CA SER A 190 13.58 9.84 27.92
C SER A 190 14.44 9.05 28.91
N HIS A 191 15.61 8.54 28.49
CA HIS A 191 16.54 7.83 29.38
C HIS A 191 17.51 8.76 30.12
N THR A 192 17.74 9.99 29.63
CA THR A 192 18.61 10.96 30.30
C THR A 192 17.85 11.80 31.33
N GLU A 193 16.54 12.05 31.15
CA GLU A 193 15.72 12.71 32.20
C GLU A 193 15.32 11.78 33.36
N GLY A 194 15.46 10.45 33.20
CA GLY A 194 15.11 9.47 34.23
C GLY A 194 16.25 9.07 35.18
N SER A 195 17.48 9.56 34.97
CA SER A 195 18.68 9.11 35.71
C SER A 195 19.33 10.15 36.62
N ASP A 196 18.79 11.37 36.72
CA ASP A 196 19.37 12.45 37.56
C ASP A 196 18.66 12.65 38.91
N HIS A 197 17.89 11.66 39.39
CA HIS A 197 17.31 11.70 40.73
C HIS A 197 17.44 10.37 41.48
N HIS A 198 18.67 9.96 41.79
CA HIS A 198 18.99 9.31 43.07
C HIS A 198 20.51 9.24 43.24
N GLU A 199 21.06 10.05 44.15
CA GLU A 199 21.83 9.57 45.30
C GLU A 199 22.30 10.81 46.09
N GLY A 200 21.84 10.97 47.33
CA GLY A 200 22.23 12.08 48.19
C GLY A 200 21.76 11.84 49.62
N ASP A 201 22.58 11.09 50.35
CA ASP A 201 22.67 10.96 51.81
C ASP A 201 21.49 10.36 52.61
N MET A 202 21.71 9.12 53.07
CA MET A 202 21.20 8.63 54.35
C MET A 202 22.21 8.97 55.46
N PRO A 203 21.78 9.60 56.57
CA PRO A 203 22.46 9.45 57.85
C PRO A 203 21.64 8.57 58.80
N ASP A 204 22.35 7.65 59.45
CA ASP A 204 21.93 6.89 60.62
C ASP A 204 21.32 7.79 61.71
N GLN A 205 20.05 7.56 62.08
CA GLN A 205 19.61 7.83 63.44
C GLN A 205 18.28 7.15 63.81
N GLN A 206 18.31 6.53 64.99
CA GLN A 206 17.16 6.18 65.85
C GLN A 206 16.62 4.74 65.81
N VAL A 207 17.54 3.82 66.09
CA VAL A 207 17.37 2.84 67.18
C VAL A 207 17.11 3.61 68.49
N ASN A 208 15.89 4.09 68.75
CA ASN A 208 15.46 4.48 70.11
C ASN A 208 13.94 4.70 70.29
N ARG A 209 13.10 3.67 70.08
CA ARG A 209 11.67 3.73 70.45
C ARG A 209 11.21 2.66 71.44
N LYS A 210 12.14 2.09 72.20
CA LYS A 210 11.85 1.25 73.36
C LYS A 210 12.73 1.67 74.53
N GLN A 211 12.15 2.46 75.45
CA GLN A 211 12.63 2.88 76.78
C GLN A 211 12.72 4.41 76.95
N ALA A 212 11.59 5.09 77.11
CA ALA A 212 11.47 6.32 77.92
C ALA A 212 10.01 6.82 77.93
N ALA A 213 9.11 6.09 78.59
CA ALA A 213 7.87 6.64 79.14
C ALA A 213 7.28 5.63 80.13
N GLY A 214 7.95 5.46 81.26
CA GLY A 214 7.40 4.77 82.42
C GLY A 214 7.84 5.48 83.69
N ARG A 215 6.83 5.83 84.52
CA ARG A 215 6.82 6.31 85.93
C ARG A 215 6.77 7.82 86.18
N PRO A 216 6.29 8.27 87.37
CA PRO A 216 5.27 7.73 88.31
C PRO A 216 4.37 8.82 88.98
N GLY A 217 3.36 8.41 89.76
CA GLY A 217 2.67 9.18 90.85
C GLY A 217 1.71 10.28 90.38
N ASP A 218 0.50 10.50 90.91
CA ASP A 218 -0.18 10.12 92.15
C ASP A 218 -1.64 9.70 91.89
#